data_AF-A0A0F8XJ51-F1
#
_entry.id   AF-A0A0F8XJ51-F1
#
_cell.length_a   1.000
_cell.length_b   1.000
_cell.length_c   1.000
_cell.angle_alpha   90.00
_cell.angle_beta   90.00
_cell.angle_gamma   90.00
#
_symmetry.space_group_name_H-M   'P 1'
#
loop_
_entity.id
_entity.type
_entity.pdbx_description
1 polymer ?
#
loop_
_entity_poly.entity_id
_entity_poly.type
_entity_poly.pdbx_seq_one_letter_code
_entity_poly.pdbx_strand_id
1 'polypeptide(L)'
;MSRTDWETPQDFFDELDKEFHFRLDVCANDDNAKCNNYITEKLNGLTREWTDRFDLLNSCWMNPPYDRSIGLWMKKAYEESQKGNTVVCLIQGRSTDTKWWHNYVMKSSEIRFIKNRLHFGMDGKFSRANISSVVVIFRPYCKGYPTLSSIDTKGKELRERR
;
A
#
# COMPACT_ATOMS: atom_id res chain seq x y z
N MET A 1 -18.55 -12.98 9.61
CA MET A 1 -17.42 -12.82 8.67
C MET A 1 -16.79 -11.48 8.97
N SER A 2 -15.48 -11.42 9.24
CA SER A 2 -14.80 -10.15 9.52
C SER A 2 -14.62 -9.38 8.21
N ARG A 3 -15.18 -8.17 8.13
CA ARG A 3 -14.90 -7.22 7.04
C ARG A 3 -13.42 -6.88 7.00
N THR A 4 -12.84 -6.85 5.80
CA THR A 4 -11.42 -6.59 5.56
C THR A 4 -11.19 -5.41 4.61
N ASP A 5 -12.25 -4.80 4.10
CA ASP A 5 -12.31 -3.65 3.18
C ASP A 5 -12.22 -2.31 3.92
N TRP A 6 -11.12 -2.10 4.63
CA TRP A 6 -10.88 -0.88 5.41
C TRP A 6 -10.50 0.30 4.51
N GLU A 7 -11.27 1.39 4.57
CA GLU A 7 -10.98 2.60 3.81
C GLU A 7 -9.80 3.36 4.42
N THR A 8 -8.82 3.71 3.58
CA THR A 8 -7.67 4.54 4.00
C THR A 8 -8.12 5.98 4.30
N PRO A 9 -7.70 6.61 5.41
CA PRO A 9 -7.97 8.03 5.65
C PRO A 9 -7.48 8.90 4.49
N GLN A 10 -8.35 9.82 4.02
CA GLN A 10 -8.12 10.55 2.77
C GLN A 10 -6.87 11.44 2.83
N ASP A 11 -6.65 12.13 3.95
CA ASP A 11 -5.49 13.02 4.11
C ASP A 11 -4.15 12.28 4.06
N PHE A 12 -4.11 11.08 4.62
CA PHE A 12 -2.96 10.18 4.53
C PHE A 12 -2.71 9.72 3.09
N PHE A 13 -3.77 9.32 2.38
CA PHE A 13 -3.67 8.94 0.97
C PHE A 13 -3.20 10.13 0.11
N ASP A 14 -3.82 11.30 0.26
CA ASP A 14 -3.52 12.50 -0.52
C ASP A 14 -2.06 12.96 -0.36
N GLU A 15 -1.48 12.82 0.83
CA GLU A 15 -0.08 13.19 1.04
C GLU A 15 0.88 12.26 0.29
N LEU A 16 0.58 10.96 0.26
CA LEU A 16 1.35 10.01 -0.55
C LEU A 16 1.08 10.24 -2.04
N ASP A 17 -0.16 10.52 -2.43
CA ASP A 17 -0.53 10.76 -3.83
C ASP A 17 0.18 11.99 -4.43
N LYS A 18 0.43 13.03 -3.63
CA LYS A 18 1.28 14.16 -4.05
C LYS A 18 2.69 13.74 -4.45
N GLU A 19 3.24 12.71 -3.83
CA GLU A 19 4.58 12.21 -4.13
C GLU A 19 4.57 11.18 -5.26
N PHE A 20 3.59 10.27 -5.24
CA PHE A 20 3.60 9.08 -6.09
C PHE A 20 2.67 9.18 -7.30
N HIS A 21 1.73 10.12 -7.32
CA HIS A 21 0.77 10.35 -8.41
C HIS A 21 0.04 9.08 -8.84
N PHE A 22 -0.68 8.47 -7.90
CA PHE A 22 -1.36 7.19 -8.09
C PHE A 22 -2.36 7.25 -9.24
N ARG A 23 -2.30 6.23 -10.10
CA ARG A 23 -3.18 6.06 -11.26
C ARG A 23 -4.17 4.93 -11.09
N LEU A 24 -3.84 3.97 -10.23
CA LEU A 24 -4.60 2.74 -10.04
C LEU A 24 -4.66 2.35 -8.57
N ASP A 25 -5.87 2.13 -8.05
CA ASP A 25 -6.09 1.50 -6.75
C ASP A 25 -6.38 0.00 -6.96
N VAL A 26 -5.47 -0.87 -6.55
CA VAL A 26 -5.54 -2.30 -6.87
C VAL A 26 -6.34 -3.12 -5.85
N CYS A 27 -6.84 -2.50 -4.79
CA CYS A 27 -7.54 -3.15 -3.69
C CYS A 27 -8.78 -2.35 -3.22
N ALA A 28 -9.68 -2.02 -4.14
CA ALA A 28 -10.83 -1.17 -3.83
C ALA A 28 -12.17 -1.75 -4.29
N ASN A 29 -13.24 -1.07 -3.93
CA ASN A 29 -14.59 -1.22 -4.45
C ASN A 29 -15.14 0.16 -4.82
N ASP A 30 -16.38 0.21 -5.33
CA ASP A 30 -16.99 1.45 -5.80
C ASP A 30 -17.18 2.50 -4.69
N ASP A 31 -17.19 2.09 -3.43
CA ASP A 31 -17.43 2.96 -2.27
C ASP A 31 -16.14 3.48 -1.62
N ASN A 32 -15.00 2.78 -1.76
CA ASN A 32 -13.76 3.07 -1.02
C ASN A 32 -12.54 3.38 -1.91
N ALA A 33 -12.71 3.37 -3.23
CA ALA A 33 -11.63 3.64 -4.19
C ALA A 33 -10.97 5.00 -3.96
N LYS A 34 -9.64 5.02 -3.98
CA LYS A 34 -8.85 6.25 -3.85
C LYS A 34 -8.35 6.81 -5.17
N CYS A 35 -8.47 6.04 -6.25
CA CYS A 35 -8.12 6.44 -7.61
C CYS A 35 -9.36 6.34 -8.52
N ASN A 36 -9.40 7.16 -9.58
CA ASN A 36 -10.44 7.06 -10.61
C ASN A 36 -10.45 5.69 -11.32
N ASN A 37 -9.27 5.08 -11.52
CA ASN A 37 -9.16 3.69 -11.96
C ASN A 37 -8.90 2.81 -10.75
N TYR A 38 -9.67 1.73 -10.62
CA TYR A 38 -9.50 0.78 -9.52
C TYR A 38 -9.90 -0.63 -9.93
N ILE A 39 -9.34 -1.62 -9.21
CA ILE A 39 -9.64 -3.04 -9.39
C ILE A 39 -10.54 -3.49 -8.26
N THR A 40 -11.74 -3.95 -8.61
CA THR A 40 -12.70 -4.52 -7.67
C THR A 40 -12.35 -5.95 -7.27
N GLU A 41 -12.86 -6.39 -6.11
CA GLU A 41 -12.72 -7.79 -5.66
C GLU A 41 -13.18 -8.80 -6.74
N LYS A 42 -14.27 -8.47 -7.47
CA LYS A 42 -14.78 -9.29 -8.59
C LYS A 42 -13.77 -9.44 -9.73
N LEU A 43 -12.97 -8.40 -10.00
CA LEU A 43 -11.95 -8.40 -11.04
C LEU A 43 -10.65 -9.07 -10.60
N ASN A 44 -10.47 -9.23 -9.28
CA ASN A 44 -9.32 -9.84 -8.60
C ASN A 44 -7.96 -9.21 -8.97
N GLY A 45 -7.49 -8.30 -8.12
CA GLY A 45 -6.18 -7.64 -8.32
C GLY A 45 -4.97 -8.57 -8.37
N LEU A 46 -5.06 -9.79 -7.84
CA LEU A 46 -3.95 -10.76 -7.91
C LEU A 46 -3.76 -11.37 -9.30
N THR A 47 -4.82 -11.42 -10.12
CA THR A 47 -4.78 -12.00 -11.47
C THR A 47 -4.67 -10.97 -12.58
N ARG A 48 -4.94 -9.70 -12.28
CA ARG A 48 -4.85 -8.59 -13.24
C ARG A 48 -3.43 -8.04 -13.35
N GLU A 49 -3.12 -7.48 -14.51
CA GLU A 49 -1.94 -6.64 -14.66
C GLU A 49 -2.23 -5.27 -14.02
N TRP A 50 -1.24 -4.70 -13.34
CA TRP A 50 -1.40 -3.39 -12.70
C TRP A 50 -0.92 -2.31 -13.64
N THR A 51 -1.57 -2.27 -14.80
CA THR A 51 -1.32 -1.28 -15.83
C THR A 51 -2.58 -0.48 -16.06
N ASP A 52 -2.43 0.85 -16.19
CA ASP A 52 -3.45 1.60 -16.90
C ASP A 52 -3.31 1.32 -18.40
N ARG A 53 -4.39 1.51 -19.15
CA ARG A 53 -4.47 1.11 -20.56
C ARG A 53 -3.58 1.94 -21.50
N PHE A 54 -2.79 2.89 -20.97
CA PHE A 54 -2.17 3.93 -21.77
C PHE A 54 -0.68 4.16 -21.51
N ASP A 55 -0.13 3.84 -20.33
CA ASP A 55 1.29 4.11 -20.01
C ASP A 55 2.10 2.89 -19.54
N LEU A 56 3.38 2.87 -19.94
CA LEU A 56 4.38 1.83 -19.61
C LEU A 56 4.94 1.96 -18.18
N LEU A 57 4.63 3.05 -17.46
CA LEU A 57 5.08 3.30 -16.08
C LEU A 57 3.87 3.73 -15.24
N ASN A 58 3.31 2.81 -14.44
CA ASN A 58 2.16 3.10 -13.57
C ASN A 58 2.56 3.23 -12.11
N SER A 59 1.85 4.10 -11.40
CA SER A 59 1.93 4.23 -9.94
C SER A 59 0.67 3.67 -9.31
N CYS A 60 0.82 2.63 -8.49
CA CYS A 60 -0.27 1.85 -7.93
C CYS A 60 -0.37 2.03 -6.42
N TRP A 61 -1.58 2.26 -5.93
CA TRP A 61 -1.91 2.21 -4.51
C TRP A 61 -2.45 0.83 -4.15
N MET A 62 -1.91 0.22 -3.09
CA MET A 62 -2.31 -1.09 -2.62
C MET A 62 -2.59 -1.08 -1.11
N ASN A 63 -3.86 -1.10 -0.73
CA ASN A 63 -4.31 -1.35 0.64
C ASN A 63 -5.06 -2.70 0.68
N PRO A 64 -4.36 -3.84 0.75
CA PRO A 64 -4.96 -5.15 0.55
C PRO A 64 -5.86 -5.55 1.72
N PRO A 65 -6.80 -6.51 1.52
CA PRO A 65 -7.53 -7.10 2.63
C PRO A 65 -6.54 -7.70 3.65
N TYR A 66 -6.72 -7.37 4.93
CA TYR A 66 -5.82 -7.80 5.99
C TYR A 66 -6.07 -9.23 6.48
N ASP A 67 -6.04 -10.19 5.57
CA ASP A 67 -6.25 -11.61 5.83
C ASP A 67 -4.99 -12.46 5.55
N ARG A 68 -5.16 -13.76 5.33
CA ARG A 68 -4.03 -14.68 5.07
C ARG A 68 -3.42 -14.52 3.68
N SER A 69 -4.02 -13.71 2.80
CA SER A 69 -3.56 -13.47 1.43
C SER A 69 -2.51 -12.37 1.29
N ILE A 70 -2.18 -11.62 2.36
CA ILE A 70 -1.19 -10.52 2.31
C ILE A 70 0.12 -10.94 1.64
N GLY A 71 0.59 -12.17 1.89
CA GLY A 71 1.81 -12.67 1.25
C GLY A 71 1.72 -12.77 -0.28
N LEU A 72 0.54 -13.05 -0.83
CA LEU A 72 0.29 -13.06 -2.27
C LEU A 72 0.30 -11.64 -2.84
N TRP A 73 -0.29 -10.67 -2.12
CA TRP A 73 -0.26 -9.26 -2.49
C TRP A 73 1.16 -8.69 -2.49
N MET A 74 1.97 -9.00 -1.48
CA MET A 74 3.37 -8.55 -1.45
C MET A 74 4.22 -9.19 -2.55
N LYS A 75 3.99 -10.47 -2.87
CA LYS A 75 4.61 -11.11 -4.02
C LYS A 75 4.25 -10.37 -5.31
N LYS A 76 2.96 -10.12 -5.52
CA LYS A 76 2.43 -9.45 -6.70
C LYS A 76 2.95 -8.01 -6.84
N ALA A 77 2.98 -7.25 -5.74
CA ALA A 77 3.54 -5.90 -5.70
C ALA A 77 5.01 -5.87 -6.14
N TYR A 78 5.82 -6.82 -5.66
CA TYR A 78 7.20 -6.96 -6.10
C TYR A 78 7.29 -7.35 -7.59
N GLU A 79 6.49 -8.31 -8.05
CA GLU A 79 6.49 -8.73 -9.47
C GLU A 79 6.10 -7.58 -10.42
N GLU A 80 5.09 -6.79 -10.06
CA GLU A 80 4.67 -5.62 -10.83
C GLU A 80 5.73 -4.51 -10.80
N SER A 81 6.48 -4.35 -9.70
CA SER A 81 7.60 -3.41 -9.70
C SER A 81 8.72 -3.82 -10.65
N GLN A 82 8.95 -5.12 -10.83
CA GLN A 82 9.90 -5.62 -11.82
C GLN A 82 9.44 -5.45 -13.27
N LYS A 83 8.16 -5.13 -13.51
CA LYS A 83 7.63 -4.76 -14.82
C LYS A 83 7.79 -3.27 -15.13
N GLY A 84 8.26 -2.46 -14.17
CA GLY A 84 8.44 -1.02 -14.32
C GLY A 84 7.46 -0.17 -13.52
N ASN A 85 6.54 -0.78 -12.76
CA ASN A 85 5.58 -0.02 -11.96
C ASN A 85 6.20 0.49 -10.65
N THR A 86 5.67 1.61 -10.16
CA THR A 86 5.80 1.99 -8.75
C THR A 86 4.59 1.42 -8.00
N VAL A 87 4.84 0.75 -6.88
CA VAL A 87 3.77 0.21 -6.02
C VAL A 87 3.98 0.70 -4.61
N VAL A 88 2.96 1.34 -4.05
CA VAL A 88 2.93 1.78 -2.65
C VAL A 88 1.89 0.98 -1.90
N CYS A 89 2.37 0.25 -0.89
CA CYS A 89 1.60 -0.72 -0.14
C CYS A 89 1.37 -0.24 1.29
N LEU A 90 0.13 -0.26 1.76
CA LEU A 90 -0.22 -0.05 3.17
C LEU A 90 -0.57 -1.39 3.81
N ILE A 91 0.32 -1.92 4.66
CA ILE A 91 0.15 -3.24 5.29
C ILE A 91 0.27 -3.18 6.81
N GLN A 92 -0.12 -4.28 7.48
CA GLN A 92 0.04 -4.42 8.92
C GLN A 92 1.51 -4.53 9.33
N GLY A 93 1.94 -3.72 10.29
CA GLY A 93 3.33 -3.68 10.78
C GLY A 93 3.75 -4.88 11.63
N ARG A 94 2.83 -5.80 11.95
CA ARG A 94 3.11 -6.97 12.80
C ARG A 94 3.75 -8.16 12.08
N SER A 95 3.92 -8.09 10.76
CA SER A 95 4.24 -9.26 9.93
C SER A 95 5.73 -9.42 9.61
N THR A 96 6.60 -8.76 10.37
CA THR A 96 8.05 -8.70 10.15
C THR A 96 8.75 -10.05 10.31
N ASP A 97 8.12 -11.01 10.98
CA ASP A 97 8.61 -12.37 11.24
C ASP A 97 8.19 -13.38 10.15
N THR A 98 7.34 -12.97 9.21
CA THR A 98 6.76 -13.87 8.22
C THR A 98 7.68 -14.11 7.02
N LYS A 99 7.58 -15.30 6.41
CA LYS A 99 8.37 -15.65 5.21
C LYS A 99 8.19 -14.65 4.06
N TRP A 100 6.96 -14.19 3.82
CA TRP A 100 6.69 -13.27 2.71
C TRP A 100 7.30 -11.88 2.94
N TRP A 101 7.46 -11.46 4.20
CA TRP A 101 8.16 -10.22 4.52
C TRP A 101 9.62 -10.30 4.05
N HIS A 102 10.33 -11.34 4.48
CA HIS A 102 11.73 -11.54 4.10
C HIS A 102 11.91 -11.80 2.60
N ASN A 103 10.95 -12.47 1.95
CA ASN A 103 11.05 -12.79 0.52
C ASN A 103 10.74 -11.62 -0.41
N TYR A 104 9.90 -10.66 0.01
CA TYR A 104 9.38 -9.60 -0.85
C TYR A 104 9.56 -8.21 -0.25
N VAL A 105 9.09 -7.96 0.98
CA VAL A 105 9.20 -6.62 1.62
C VAL A 105 10.65 -6.18 1.75
N MET A 106 11.55 -7.09 2.12
CA MET A 106 12.99 -6.78 2.23
C MET A 106 13.68 -6.52 0.89
N LYS A 107 12.98 -6.63 -0.25
CA LYS A 107 13.44 -6.25 -1.59
C LYS A 107 12.83 -4.93 -2.08
N SER A 108 12.02 -4.28 -1.26
CA SER A 108 11.44 -2.97 -1.54
C SER A 108 12.51 -1.87 -1.52
N SER A 109 12.18 -0.70 -2.08
CA SER A 109 13.06 0.45 -2.10
C SER A 109 13.04 1.21 -0.78
N GLU A 110 11.86 1.33 -0.17
CA GLU A 110 11.65 2.09 1.06
C GLU A 110 10.63 1.39 1.96
N ILE A 111 10.85 1.48 3.26
CA ILE A 111 9.88 1.14 4.29
C ILE A 111 9.72 2.36 5.19
N ARG A 112 8.51 2.93 5.23
CA ARG A 112 8.18 4.08 6.08
C ARG A 112 7.32 3.63 7.25
N PHE A 113 7.87 3.72 8.45
CA PHE A 113 7.14 3.43 9.68
C PHE A 113 6.24 4.59 10.07
N ILE A 114 4.98 4.30 10.39
CA ILE A 114 4.01 5.33 10.79
C ILE A 114 4.09 5.53 12.31
N LYS A 115 4.38 6.75 12.75
CA LYS A 115 4.28 7.13 14.16
C LYS A 115 2.81 7.26 14.54
N ASN A 116 2.38 6.45 15.50
CA ASN A 116 0.99 6.23 15.94
C ASN A 116 0.20 5.31 14.99
N ARG A 117 -1.13 5.28 15.13
CA ARG A 117 -2.00 4.39 14.38
C ARG A 117 -2.98 5.20 13.54
N LEU A 118 -3.18 4.76 12.30
CA LEU A 118 -4.18 5.33 11.41
C LEU A 118 -5.59 5.08 11.96
N HIS A 119 -6.53 5.92 11.54
CA HIS A 119 -7.95 5.70 11.74
C HIS A 119 -8.53 5.27 10.40
N PHE A 120 -8.98 4.03 10.28
CA PHE A 120 -9.55 3.49 9.04
C PHE A 120 -11.07 3.64 9.04
N GLY A 121 -11.62 3.89 7.85
CA GLY A 121 -13.05 4.02 7.61
C GLY A 121 -13.73 2.66 7.38
N MET A 122 -14.95 2.52 7.90
CA MET A 122 -15.88 1.44 7.58
C MET A 122 -17.31 1.99 7.75
N ASP A 123 -18.13 1.89 6.71
CA ASP A 123 -19.51 2.40 6.69
C ASP A 123 -19.62 3.88 7.14
N GLY A 124 -18.70 4.73 6.66
CA GLY A 124 -18.64 6.15 7.01
C GLY A 124 -18.14 6.46 8.42
N LYS A 125 -17.73 5.46 9.21
CA LYS A 125 -17.18 5.64 10.56
C LYS A 125 -15.69 5.34 10.60
N PHE A 126 -14.91 6.25 11.18
CA PHE A 126 -13.47 6.10 11.32
C PHE A 126 -13.09 5.63 12.73
N SER A 127 -12.26 4.60 12.82
CA SER A 127 -11.79 4.04 14.09
C SER A 127 -10.30 3.75 14.06
N ARG A 128 -9.65 3.92 15.22
CA ARG A 128 -8.21 3.68 15.37
C ARG A 128 -7.88 2.21 15.10
N ALA A 129 -6.85 1.96 14.28
CA ALA A 129 -6.39 0.62 13.98
C ALA A 129 -5.96 -0.14 15.26
N ASN A 130 -6.31 -1.42 15.33
CA ASN A 130 -5.86 -2.30 16.42
C ASN A 130 -4.37 -2.63 16.34
N ILE A 131 -3.81 -2.65 15.12
CA ILE A 131 -2.43 -2.99 14.81
C ILE A 131 -1.80 -1.79 14.10
N SER A 132 -0.49 -1.58 14.27
CA SER A 132 0.25 -0.57 13.51
C SER A 132 0.23 -0.87 12.01
N SER A 133 0.39 0.18 11.21
CA SER A 133 0.55 0.05 9.76
C SER A 133 1.94 0.50 9.36
N VAL A 134 2.40 0.02 8.21
CA VAL A 134 3.67 0.38 7.59
C VAL A 134 3.45 0.60 6.10
N VAL A 135 4.13 1.61 5.55
CA VAL A 135 4.14 1.86 4.11
C VAL A 135 5.37 1.18 3.52
N VAL A 136 5.15 0.32 2.54
CA VAL A 136 6.22 -0.36 1.79
C VAL A 136 6.17 0.13 0.35
N ILE A 137 7.29 0.62 -0.16
CA ILE A 137 7.37 1.24 -1.49
C ILE A 137 8.31 0.42 -2.36
N PHE A 138 7.77 -0.10 -3.45
CA PHE A 138 8.54 -0.69 -4.53
C PHE A 138 8.66 0.33 -5.66
N ARG A 139 9.87 0.83 -5.92
CA ARG A 139 10.15 1.61 -7.13
C ARG A 139 10.37 0.68 -8.33
N PRO A 140 10.31 1.18 -9.58
CA PRO A 140 10.54 0.38 -10.77
C PRO A 140 11.88 -0.35 -10.71
N TYR A 141 11.86 -1.65 -10.99
CA TYR A 141 13.04 -2.51 -11.02
C TYR A 141 13.86 -2.52 -9.72
N CYS A 142 13.21 -2.27 -8.57
CA CYS A 142 13.89 -2.21 -7.28
C CYS A 142 14.69 -3.49 -6.98
N LYS A 143 15.93 -3.30 -6.50
CA LYS A 143 16.86 -4.35 -6.07
C LYS A 143 17.60 -3.86 -4.82
N GLY A 144 17.89 -4.77 -3.90
CA GLY A 144 18.63 -4.47 -2.68
C GLY A 144 17.74 -4.35 -1.44
N TYR A 145 18.31 -3.83 -0.35
CA TYR A 145 17.63 -3.66 0.92
C TYR A 145 16.96 -2.29 1.02
N PRO A 146 15.79 -2.20 1.69
CA PRO A 146 15.04 -0.95 1.78
C PRO A 146 15.77 0.08 2.64
N THR A 147 15.62 1.34 2.25
CA THR A 147 15.86 2.47 3.14
C THR A 147 14.72 2.57 4.16
N LEU A 148 15.04 2.94 5.40
CA LEU A 148 14.06 3.03 6.48
C LEU A 148 13.84 4.49 6.87
N SER A 149 12.59 4.91 6.99
CA SER A 149 12.22 6.25 7.47
C SER A 149 10.96 6.24 8.32
N SER A 150 10.58 7.40 8.86
CA SER A 150 9.38 7.55 9.68
C SER A 150 8.47 8.67 9.16
N ILE A 151 7.17 8.42 9.16
CA ILE A 151 6.12 9.37 8.79
C ILE A 151 5.08 9.51 9.90
N ASP A 152 4.32 10.60 9.91
CA ASP A 152 3.16 10.76 10.79
C ASP A 152 1.89 10.10 10.21
N THR A 153 0.78 10.17 10.94
CA THR A 153 -0.51 9.63 10.49
C THR A 153 -1.15 10.41 9.35
N LYS A 154 -0.52 11.48 8.87
CA LYS A 154 -0.92 12.25 7.68
C LYS A 154 0.01 11.98 6.50
N GLY A 155 0.96 11.04 6.63
CA GLY A 155 1.87 10.68 5.55
C GLY A 155 3.14 11.53 5.47
N LYS A 156 3.32 12.51 6.37
CA LYS A 156 4.45 13.45 6.32
C LYS A 156 5.69 12.89 6.99
N GLU A 157 6.85 13.08 6.38
CA GLU A 157 8.14 12.73 6.99
C GLU A 157 8.34 13.42 8.33
N LEU A 158 8.72 12.63 9.33
CA LEU A 158 9.15 13.14 10.61
C LEU A 158 10.59 13.64 10.49
N ARG A 159 10.75 14.92 10.18
CA ARG A 159 12.06 15.57 10.26
C ARG A 159 12.39 15.82 11.73
N GLU A 160 13.62 15.49 12.13
CA GLU A 160 14.14 15.92 13.42
C GLU A 160 14.08 17.45 13.46
N ARG A 161 13.43 17.99 14.51
CA ARG A 161 13.64 19.39 14.87
C ARG A 161 15.09 19.48 15.32
N ARG A 162 15.96 20.00 14.46
CA ARG A 162 17.30 20.44 14.88
C ARG A 162 17.18 21.64 15.80
#